data_AF-A0A9D7D3D8-F1
#
_entry.id   AF-A0A9D7D3D8-F1
#
_cell.length_a   1.000
_cell.length_b   1.000
_cell.length_c   1.000
_cell.angle_alpha   90.00
_cell.angle_beta   90.00
_cell.angle_gamma   90.00
#
_symmetry.space_group_name_H-M   'P 1'
#
loop_
_entity.id
_entity.type
_entity.pdbx_description
1 polymer ?
#
loop_
_entity_poly.entity_id
_entity_poly.type
_entity_poly.pdbx_seq_one_letter_code
_entity_poly.pdbx_strand_id
1 'polypeptide(L)'
;MGGRIGVGALNTADGFTLSERGDERFAMCSMFKWLLAAQVLHTDARTPGFRAQQVRFTAADLGLGHAPVTRENLARGSMTMEELAHAAVVQSDNGAANLIMAAAGGPEGLTQFLRANGDAVTRLDRTEPALNENLPGDERDTTTPNAMAQTMQRFLADRRCAQCRLALHADQLAH
;
A
#
# COMPACT_ATOMS: atom_id res chain seq x y z
N MET A 1 -5.74 -8.63 -30.18
CA MET A 1 -5.10 -7.93 -29.06
C MET A 1 -5.94 -6.71 -28.75
N GLY A 2 -6.27 -6.48 -27.48
CA GLY A 2 -7.01 -5.29 -27.03
C GLY A 2 -6.87 -5.20 -25.51
N GLY A 3 -6.06 -4.25 -25.03
CA GLY A 3 -5.89 -3.97 -23.61
C GLY A 3 -6.84 -2.87 -23.14
N ARG A 4 -7.08 -2.80 -21.83
CA ARG A 4 -7.77 -1.67 -21.20
C ARG A 4 -6.74 -0.81 -20.46
N ILE A 5 -6.79 0.50 -20.67
CA ILE A 5 -5.92 1.48 -20.00
C ILE A 5 -6.83 2.39 -19.18
N GLY A 6 -6.57 2.48 -17.88
CA GLY A 6 -7.17 3.46 -16.99
C GLY A 6 -6.15 4.53 -16.62
N VAL A 7 -6.54 5.79 -16.71
CA VAL A 7 -5.71 6.95 -16.35
C VAL A 7 -6.51 7.86 -15.44
N GLY A 8 -5.89 8.31 -14.35
CA GLY A 8 -6.40 9.34 -13.47
C GLY A 8 -5.24 10.27 -13.10
N ALA A 9 -5.40 11.56 -13.36
CA ALA A 9 -4.41 12.58 -13.08
C ALA A 9 -5.08 13.75 -12.37
N LEU A 10 -4.40 14.28 -11.36
CA LEU A 10 -4.84 15.42 -10.58
C LEU A 10 -3.68 16.41 -10.43
N ASN A 11 -3.94 17.67 -10.74
CA ASN A 11 -3.03 18.77 -10.43
C ASN A 11 -3.22 19.16 -8.96
N THR A 12 -2.18 18.96 -8.16
CA THR A 12 -2.23 19.24 -6.71
C THR A 12 -2.26 20.74 -6.38
N ALA A 13 -1.96 21.62 -7.34
CA ALA A 13 -1.93 23.06 -7.12
C ALA A 13 -3.31 23.73 -7.22
N ASP A 14 -4.14 23.28 -8.16
CA ASP A 14 -5.43 23.91 -8.48
C ASP A 14 -6.62 22.93 -8.48
N GLY A 15 -6.35 21.62 -8.32
CA GLY A 15 -7.37 20.58 -8.30
C GLY A 15 -7.90 20.18 -9.69
N PHE A 16 -7.30 20.65 -10.79
CA PHE A 16 -7.66 20.21 -12.13
C PHE A 16 -7.47 18.70 -12.29
N THR A 17 -8.40 18.02 -12.96
CA THR A 17 -8.35 16.57 -13.16
C THR A 17 -8.48 16.19 -14.63
N LEU A 18 -7.82 15.09 -15.00
CA LEU A 18 -7.89 14.45 -16.31
C LEU A 18 -8.02 12.95 -16.08
N SER A 19 -8.92 12.27 -16.80
CA SER A 19 -9.06 10.82 -16.67
C SER A 19 -9.52 10.15 -17.96
N GLU A 20 -9.15 8.88 -18.10
CA GLU A 20 -9.63 7.94 -19.12
C GLU A 20 -9.99 6.65 -18.38
N ARG A 21 -11.24 6.18 -18.48
CA ARG A 21 -11.76 5.07 -17.66
C ARG A 21 -11.49 5.26 -16.16
N GLY A 22 -11.55 6.50 -15.70
CA GLY A 22 -11.10 6.90 -14.36
C GLY A 22 -11.86 6.24 -13.21
N ASP A 23 -13.07 5.77 -13.47
CA ASP A 23 -13.95 5.10 -12.50
C ASP A 23 -14.14 3.61 -12.78
N GLU A 24 -13.47 3.05 -13.80
CA GLU A 24 -13.42 1.60 -13.98
C GLU A 24 -12.48 0.96 -12.96
N ARG A 25 -12.84 -0.23 -12.47
CA ARG A 25 -12.01 -0.99 -11.54
C ARG A 25 -10.85 -1.70 -12.25
N PHE A 26 -9.69 -1.61 -11.63
CA PHE A 26 -8.47 -2.35 -11.99
C PHE A 26 -7.91 -3.02 -10.74
N ALA A 27 -7.40 -4.25 -10.90
CA ALA A 27 -6.64 -4.90 -9.84
C ALA A 27 -5.42 -4.06 -9.49
N MET A 28 -5.18 -3.88 -8.18
CA MET A 28 -4.03 -3.11 -7.72
C MET A 28 -2.71 -3.86 -7.93
N CYS A 29 -2.75 -5.19 -7.85
CA CYS A 29 -1.53 -6.00 -7.71
C CYS A 29 -0.65 -5.40 -6.62
N SER A 30 0.67 -5.31 -6.79
CA SER A 30 1.58 -4.72 -5.79
C SER A 30 1.45 -3.21 -5.57
N MET A 31 0.63 -2.49 -6.34
CA MET A 31 0.43 -1.05 -6.14
C MET A 31 -0.10 -0.75 -4.72
N PHE A 32 -0.85 -1.64 -4.09
CA PHE A 32 -1.33 -1.43 -2.71
C PHE A 32 -0.22 -1.25 -1.65
N LYS A 33 1.02 -1.68 -1.92
CA LYS A 33 2.10 -1.68 -0.92
C LYS A 33 2.49 -0.28 -0.46
N TRP A 34 2.30 0.73 -1.30
CA TRP A 34 2.48 2.12 -0.86
C TRP A 34 1.37 2.54 0.12
N LEU A 35 0.15 2.00 0.01
CA LEU A 35 -0.94 2.23 0.97
C LEU A 35 -0.63 1.60 2.33
N LEU A 36 0.03 0.43 2.35
CA LEU A 36 0.52 -0.16 3.60
C LEU A 36 1.57 0.74 4.27
N ALA A 37 2.53 1.27 3.51
CA ALA A 37 3.49 2.23 4.05
C ALA A 37 2.79 3.50 4.57
N ALA A 38 1.78 3.98 3.86
CA ALA A 38 0.95 5.09 4.30
C ALA A 38 0.24 4.80 5.63
N GLN A 39 -0.34 3.61 5.79
CA GLN A 39 -0.96 3.16 7.03
C GLN A 39 0.05 3.10 8.18
N VAL A 40 1.26 2.59 7.93
CA VAL A 40 2.33 2.49 8.94
C VAL A 40 2.69 3.86 9.49
N LEU A 41 3.08 4.83 8.65
CA LEU A 41 3.51 6.12 9.21
C LEU A 41 2.31 6.98 9.69
N HIS A 42 1.10 6.77 9.16
CA HIS A 42 -0.10 7.42 9.70
C HIS A 42 -0.44 6.94 11.11
N THR A 43 -0.23 5.65 11.37
CA THR A 43 -0.38 5.04 12.69
C THR A 43 0.71 5.54 13.64
N ASP A 44 1.97 5.57 13.21
CA ASP A 44 3.10 6.10 14.02
C ASP A 44 2.88 7.56 14.45
N ALA A 45 2.32 8.40 13.58
CA ALA A 45 2.02 9.79 13.90
C ALA A 45 0.94 9.98 15.00
N ARG A 46 0.18 8.93 15.34
CA ARG A 46 -0.84 8.89 16.40
C ARG A 46 -0.44 8.00 17.58
N THR A 47 0.45 7.05 17.32
CA THR A 47 0.97 6.08 18.28
C THR A 47 2.48 6.06 18.13
N PRO A 48 3.20 7.01 18.76
CA PRO A 48 4.65 7.12 18.61
C PRO A 48 5.36 5.81 18.94
N GLY A 49 6.24 5.37 18.05
CA GLY A 49 7.01 4.13 18.20
C GLY A 49 6.45 2.96 17.40
N PHE A 50 5.28 3.12 16.76
CA PHE A 50 4.73 2.09 15.88
C PHE A 50 5.67 1.75 14.72
N ARG A 51 6.36 2.74 14.12
CA ARG A 51 7.33 2.43 13.04
C ARG A 51 8.51 1.58 13.52
N ALA A 52 8.92 1.81 14.77
CA ALA A 52 10.08 1.17 15.40
C ALA A 52 9.71 -0.18 16.02
N GLN A 53 8.42 -0.51 16.07
CA GLN A 53 7.95 -1.80 16.55
C GLN A 53 8.57 -2.93 15.73
N GLN A 54 9.16 -3.89 16.44
CA GLN A 54 9.74 -5.07 15.83
C GLN A 54 8.66 -6.10 15.51
N VAL A 55 8.66 -6.58 14.28
CA VAL A 55 7.85 -7.72 13.82
C VAL A 55 8.77 -8.92 13.71
N ARG A 56 8.51 -9.93 14.54
CA ARG A 56 9.23 -11.21 14.50
C ARG A 56 8.62 -12.11 13.45
N PHE A 57 9.45 -12.84 12.72
CA PHE A 57 9.00 -13.77 11.70
C PHE A 57 10.00 -14.91 11.50
N THR A 58 9.50 -15.98 10.90
CA THR A 58 10.22 -17.20 10.55
C THR A 58 10.09 -17.46 9.04
N ALA A 59 10.81 -18.47 8.54
CA ALA A 59 10.68 -18.87 7.14
C ALA A 59 9.26 -19.33 6.78
N ALA A 60 8.50 -19.87 7.75
CA ALA A 60 7.12 -20.31 7.53
C ALA A 60 6.17 -19.14 7.25
N ASP A 61 6.46 -17.96 7.81
CA ASP A 61 5.61 -16.77 7.66
C ASP A 61 5.75 -16.11 6.27
N LEU A 62 6.87 -16.34 5.56
CA LEU A 62 7.16 -15.68 4.28
C LEU A 62 6.55 -16.42 3.07
N GLY A 63 6.23 -17.71 3.22
CA GLY A 63 5.77 -18.56 2.13
C GLY A 63 6.75 -18.65 0.95
N LEU A 64 6.24 -19.09 -0.21
CA LEU A 64 7.02 -19.32 -1.44
C LEU A 64 7.09 -18.09 -2.37
N GLY A 65 6.55 -16.93 -1.95
CA GLY A 65 6.42 -15.74 -2.79
C GLY A 65 7.71 -14.95 -3.03
N HIS A 66 7.62 -13.83 -3.75
CA HIS A 66 8.72 -12.87 -3.92
C HIS A 66 9.00 -12.14 -2.60
N ALA A 67 10.09 -12.49 -1.91
CA ALA A 67 10.38 -12.01 -0.56
C ALA A 67 11.90 -11.81 -0.33
N PRO A 68 12.58 -11.02 -1.16
CA PRO A 68 14.05 -10.94 -1.15
C PRO A 68 14.60 -10.38 0.17
N VAL A 69 14.05 -9.27 0.67
CA VAL A 69 14.57 -8.58 1.87
C VAL A 69 14.23 -9.36 3.13
N THR A 70 13.00 -9.84 3.22
CA THR A 70 12.58 -10.60 4.41
C THR A 70 13.32 -11.93 4.51
N ARG A 71 13.63 -12.60 3.40
CA ARG A 71 14.47 -13.81 3.41
C ARG A 71 15.90 -13.53 3.84
N GLU A 72 16.52 -12.45 3.36
CA GLU A 72 17.87 -12.05 3.79
C GLU A 72 17.94 -11.78 5.31
N ASN A 73 16.83 -11.36 5.92
CA ASN A 73 16.74 -11.04 7.33
C ASN A 73 16.27 -12.21 8.23
N LEU A 74 16.14 -13.43 7.71
CA LEU A 74 15.71 -14.60 8.51
C LEU A 74 16.65 -14.92 9.68
N ALA A 75 17.96 -14.74 9.51
CA ALA A 75 18.94 -14.96 10.59
C ALA A 75 18.74 -13.96 11.74
N ARG A 76 18.28 -12.74 11.44
CA ARG A 76 17.90 -11.73 12.44
C ARG A 76 16.55 -12.05 13.06
N GLY A 77 15.64 -12.66 12.29
CA GLY A 77 14.33 -13.13 12.75
C GLY A 77 13.32 -12.01 13.06
N SER A 78 13.68 -10.76 12.76
CA SER A 78 12.80 -9.60 12.91
C SER A 78 13.21 -8.43 12.03
N MET A 79 12.22 -7.59 11.72
CA MET A 79 12.38 -6.29 11.07
C MET A 79 11.41 -5.29 11.71
N THR A 80 11.74 -4.01 11.71
CA THR A 80 10.81 -2.96 12.16
C THR A 80 9.70 -2.75 11.13
N MET A 81 8.58 -2.16 11.55
CA MET A 81 7.52 -1.76 10.63
C MET A 81 8.02 -0.82 9.52
N GLU A 82 8.98 0.06 9.83
CA GLU A 82 9.62 0.95 8.85
C GLU A 82 10.46 0.16 7.83
N GLU A 83 11.29 -0.79 8.27
CA GLU A 83 12.07 -1.65 7.38
C GLU A 83 11.17 -2.51 6.48
N LEU A 84 10.07 -3.04 7.02
CA LEU A 84 9.09 -3.80 6.24
C LEU A 84 8.38 -2.92 5.22
N ALA A 85 7.94 -1.72 5.62
CA ALA A 85 7.29 -0.77 4.72
C ALA A 85 8.23 -0.38 3.56
N HIS A 86 9.51 -0.12 3.87
CA HIS A 86 10.53 0.14 2.87
C HIS A 86 10.71 -1.06 1.92
N ALA A 87 10.85 -2.29 2.43
CA ALA A 87 10.98 -3.49 1.61
C ALA A 87 9.77 -3.73 0.70
N ALA A 88 8.57 -3.51 1.22
CA ALA A 88 7.33 -3.65 0.46
C ALA A 88 7.22 -2.61 -0.67
N VAL A 89 7.64 -1.36 -0.44
CA VAL A 89 7.56 -0.30 -1.46
C VAL A 89 8.68 -0.43 -2.50
N VAL A 90 9.93 -0.55 -2.05
CA VAL A 90 11.11 -0.48 -2.92
C VAL A 90 11.35 -1.78 -3.69
N GLN A 91 11.17 -2.92 -3.03
CA GLN A 91 11.43 -4.23 -3.63
C GLN A 91 10.17 -5.04 -3.92
N SER A 92 8.98 -4.46 -3.69
CA SER A 92 7.71 -5.17 -3.78
C SER A 92 7.70 -6.47 -2.95
N ASP A 93 8.41 -6.52 -1.82
CA ASP A 93 8.56 -7.73 -1.01
C ASP A 93 7.19 -8.19 -0.45
N ASN A 94 6.72 -9.35 -0.90
CA ASN A 94 5.42 -9.93 -0.53
C ASN A 94 5.41 -10.39 0.94
N GLY A 95 6.54 -10.91 1.42
CA GLY A 95 6.70 -11.28 2.82
C GLY A 95 6.53 -10.07 3.72
N ALA A 96 7.17 -8.95 3.35
CA ALA A 96 7.05 -7.70 4.09
C ALA A 96 5.62 -7.17 4.09
N ALA A 97 4.94 -7.16 2.94
CA ALA A 97 3.54 -6.75 2.84
C ALA A 97 2.63 -7.60 3.74
N ASN A 98 2.80 -8.93 3.73
CA ASN A 98 2.02 -9.84 4.56
C ASN A 98 2.29 -9.64 6.06
N LEU A 99 3.55 -9.41 6.46
CA LEU A 99 3.92 -9.14 7.84
C LEU A 99 3.32 -7.82 8.36
N ILE A 100 3.34 -6.75 7.55
CA ILE A 100 2.66 -5.48 7.89
C ILE A 100 1.16 -5.72 8.07
N MET A 101 0.51 -6.38 7.10
CA MET A 101 -0.91 -6.69 7.18
C MET A 101 -1.24 -7.49 8.45
N ALA A 102 -0.48 -8.54 8.76
CA ALA A 102 -0.71 -9.34 9.97
C ALA A 102 -0.66 -8.50 11.26
N ALA A 103 0.24 -7.51 11.32
CA ALA A 103 0.38 -6.63 12.46
C ALA A 103 -0.58 -5.42 12.46
N ALA A 104 -1.23 -5.11 11.33
CA ALA A 104 -2.08 -3.93 11.11
C ALA A 104 -3.56 -4.26 10.76
N GLY A 105 -4.04 -5.44 11.16
CA GLY A 105 -5.46 -5.81 11.04
C GLY A 105 -5.85 -6.51 9.74
N GLY A 106 -4.88 -7.04 9.00
CA GLY A 106 -5.07 -7.77 7.75
C GLY A 106 -5.54 -6.89 6.58
N PRO A 107 -6.00 -7.51 5.49
CA PRO A 107 -6.58 -6.78 4.34
C PRO A 107 -7.76 -5.88 4.72
N GLU A 108 -8.59 -6.33 5.66
CA GLU A 108 -9.70 -5.55 6.18
C GLU A 108 -9.21 -4.30 6.92
N GLY A 109 -8.16 -4.41 7.73
CA GLY A 109 -7.54 -3.27 8.42
C GLY A 109 -7.07 -2.18 7.45
N LEU A 110 -6.46 -2.56 6.31
CA LEU A 110 -6.10 -1.60 5.27
C LEU A 110 -7.35 -0.96 4.65
N THR A 111 -8.37 -1.74 4.32
CA THR A 111 -9.62 -1.22 3.75
C THR A 111 -10.31 -0.24 4.71
N GLN A 112 -10.39 -0.55 6.01
CA GLN A 112 -10.93 0.33 7.04
C GLN A 112 -10.10 1.62 7.16
N PHE A 113 -8.77 1.52 7.13
CA PHE A 113 -7.88 2.68 7.12
C PHE A 113 -8.17 3.61 5.93
N LEU A 114 -8.35 3.04 4.72
CA LEU A 114 -8.67 3.82 3.52
C LEU A 114 -10.03 4.52 3.64
N ARG A 115 -11.05 3.83 4.16
CA ARG A 115 -12.39 4.42 4.41
C ARG A 115 -12.32 5.58 5.39
N ALA A 116 -11.61 5.40 6.51
CA ALA A 116 -11.43 6.43 7.52
C ALA A 116 -10.71 7.68 7.00
N ASN A 117 -9.93 7.53 5.91
CA ASN A 117 -9.17 8.60 5.28
C ASN A 117 -9.76 9.05 3.92
N GLY A 118 -11.05 8.79 3.69
CA GLY A 118 -11.81 9.37 2.57
C GLY A 118 -11.70 8.65 1.23
N ASP A 119 -11.11 7.46 1.18
CA ASP A 119 -11.20 6.57 0.01
C ASP A 119 -12.35 5.58 0.23
N ALA A 120 -13.43 5.76 -0.52
CA ALA A 120 -14.64 4.91 -0.46
C ALA A 120 -14.61 3.73 -1.45
N VAL A 121 -13.60 3.62 -2.30
CA VAL A 121 -13.62 2.78 -3.51
C VAL A 121 -12.60 1.67 -3.45
N THR A 122 -11.36 2.00 -3.10
CA THR A 122 -10.25 1.05 -3.01
C THR A 122 -10.53 0.02 -1.93
N ARG A 123 -10.26 -1.25 -2.20
CA ARG A 123 -10.42 -2.33 -1.22
C ARG A 123 -9.32 -3.37 -1.39
N LEU A 124 -8.88 -3.92 -0.27
CA LEU A 124 -8.01 -5.09 -0.22
C LEU A 124 -8.72 -6.20 0.55
N ASP A 125 -8.74 -7.39 -0.02
CA ASP A 125 -9.52 -8.52 0.46
C ASP A 125 -8.63 -9.73 0.76
N ARG A 126 -7.44 -9.80 0.14
CA ARG A 126 -6.52 -10.94 0.26
C ARG A 126 -5.10 -10.50 0.54
N THR A 127 -4.31 -11.45 1.00
CA THR A 127 -2.86 -11.30 1.18
C THR A 127 -2.09 -11.73 -0.08
N GLU A 128 -0.80 -11.43 -0.13
CA GLU A 128 0.07 -11.93 -1.20
C GLU A 128 0.24 -13.45 -1.08
N PRO A 129 0.27 -14.21 -2.19
CA PRO A 129 0.14 -13.75 -3.57
C PRO A 129 -1.30 -13.73 -4.10
N ALA A 130 -2.28 -14.18 -3.31
CA ALA A 130 -3.65 -14.43 -3.76
C ALA A 130 -4.39 -13.17 -4.26
N LEU A 131 -4.01 -11.98 -3.77
CA LEU A 131 -4.56 -10.70 -4.24
C LEU A 131 -4.30 -10.41 -5.73
N ASN A 132 -3.36 -11.11 -6.37
CA ASN A 132 -3.02 -10.91 -7.79
C ASN A 132 -3.87 -11.74 -8.77
N GLU A 133 -4.90 -12.46 -8.30
CA GLU A 133 -5.69 -13.37 -9.16
C GLU A 133 -6.36 -12.64 -10.34
N ASN A 134 -6.82 -11.40 -10.14
CA ASN A 134 -7.35 -10.50 -11.18
C ASN A 134 -8.39 -11.16 -12.11
N LEU A 135 -9.33 -11.93 -11.53
CA LEU A 135 -10.39 -12.57 -12.29
C LEU A 135 -11.31 -11.52 -12.96
N PRO A 136 -11.75 -11.74 -14.21
CA PRO A 136 -12.71 -10.84 -14.86
C PRO A 136 -13.99 -10.66 -14.03
N GLY A 137 -14.31 -9.41 -13.69
CA GLY A 137 -15.51 -9.05 -12.93
C GLY A 137 -15.38 -9.19 -11.40
N ASP A 138 -14.24 -9.66 -10.90
CA ASP A 138 -13.96 -9.69 -9.46
C ASP A 138 -13.56 -8.29 -8.98
N GLU A 139 -14.33 -7.75 -8.03
CA GLU A 139 -14.04 -6.44 -7.45
C GLU A 139 -13.02 -6.49 -6.32
N ARG A 140 -12.65 -7.68 -5.83
CA ARG A 140 -11.68 -7.84 -4.74
C ARG A 140 -10.30 -7.33 -5.15
N ASP A 141 -9.61 -6.69 -4.22
CA ASP A 141 -8.24 -6.16 -4.42
C ASP A 141 -8.11 -5.13 -5.55
N THR A 142 -9.17 -4.34 -5.76
CA THR A 142 -9.24 -3.32 -6.83
C THR A 142 -9.30 -1.89 -6.31
N THR A 143 -8.93 -0.98 -7.20
CA THR A 143 -9.14 0.47 -7.09
C THR A 143 -9.67 1.00 -8.42
N THR A 144 -9.92 2.31 -8.50
CA THR A 144 -10.10 3.03 -9.77
C THR A 144 -8.98 4.07 -9.92
N PRO A 145 -8.60 4.47 -11.16
CA PRO A 145 -7.58 5.49 -11.36
C PRO A 145 -7.86 6.80 -10.61
N ASN A 146 -9.11 7.25 -10.60
CA ASN A 146 -9.53 8.46 -9.89
C ASN A 146 -9.42 8.31 -8.38
N ALA A 147 -9.87 7.18 -7.81
CA ALA A 147 -9.78 6.93 -6.38
C ALA A 147 -8.32 6.91 -5.91
N MET A 148 -7.46 6.21 -6.65
CA MET A 148 -6.03 6.12 -6.35
C MET A 148 -5.34 7.49 -6.42
N ALA A 149 -5.60 8.28 -7.46
CA ALA A 149 -5.02 9.63 -7.61
C ALA A 149 -5.44 10.56 -6.46
N GLN A 150 -6.71 10.50 -6.04
CA GLN A 150 -7.18 11.27 -4.88
C GLN A 150 -6.57 10.77 -3.57
N THR A 151 -6.38 9.46 -3.40
CA THR A 151 -5.71 8.88 -2.22
C THR A 151 -4.25 9.31 -2.15
N MET A 152 -3.55 9.35 -3.28
CA MET A 152 -2.19 9.90 -3.37
C MET A 152 -2.16 11.39 -3.01
N GLN A 153 -3.09 12.21 -3.52
CA GLN A 153 -3.18 13.62 -3.16
C GLN A 153 -3.31 13.82 -1.65
N ARG A 154 -4.21 13.05 -1.01
CA ARG A 154 -4.48 13.14 0.45
C ARG A 154 -3.23 12.84 1.29
N PHE A 155 -2.46 11.83 0.91
CA PHE A 155 -1.32 11.36 1.70
C PHE A 155 0.02 12.01 1.34
N LEU A 156 0.18 12.53 0.12
CA LEU A 156 1.46 13.05 -0.37
C LEU A 156 1.48 14.58 -0.51
N ALA A 157 0.32 15.20 -0.77
CA ALA A 157 0.27 16.60 -1.22
C ALA A 157 -0.60 17.53 -0.38
N ASP A 158 -1.62 17.02 0.36
CA ASP A 158 -2.49 17.90 1.13
C ASP A 158 -1.77 18.51 2.34
N ARG A 159 -1.46 19.81 2.22
CA ARG A 159 -0.76 20.59 3.25
C ARG A 159 -1.62 20.86 4.48
N ARG A 160 -2.93 20.63 4.43
CA ARG A 160 -3.86 20.89 5.55
C ARG A 160 -3.83 19.82 6.63
N CYS A 161 -3.19 18.68 6.39
CA CYS A 161 -3.01 17.64 7.38
C CYS A 161 -1.51 17.42 7.62
N ALA A 162 -0.94 18.15 8.59
CA ALA A 162 0.46 17.97 9.00
C ALA A 162 0.76 16.53 9.46
N GLN A 163 -0.25 15.82 9.99
CA GLN A 163 -0.22 14.39 10.34
C GLN A 163 -0.34 13.43 9.14
N CYS A 164 -0.79 13.90 7.97
CA CYS A 164 -0.99 13.08 6.78
C CYS A 164 0.19 13.15 5.82
N ARG A 165 1.14 14.06 6.04
CA ARG A 165 2.36 14.14 5.25
C ARG A 165 3.24 12.96 5.60
N LEU A 166 2.97 11.87 4.92
CA LEU A 166 3.83 10.71 4.89
C LEU A 166 5.03 11.15 4.06
N ALA A 167 6.14 11.46 4.72
CA ALA A 167 7.42 11.50 4.04
C ALA A 167 7.78 10.06 3.65
N LEU A 168 7.08 9.51 2.66
CA LEU A 168 7.74 8.63 1.71
C LEU A 168 8.78 9.54 1.07
N HIS A 169 10.02 9.49 1.58
CA HIS A 169 11.10 10.21 0.95
C HIS A 169 11.08 9.82 -0.53
N ALA A 170 11.20 10.79 -1.44
CA ALA A 170 11.20 10.50 -2.89
C ALA A 170 12.22 9.39 -3.25
N ASP A 171 13.27 9.26 -2.44
CA ASP A 171 14.28 8.21 -2.48
C ASP A 171 13.70 6.79 -2.34
N GLN A 172 12.57 6.60 -1.65
CA GLN A 172 11.88 5.30 -1.50
C GLN A 172 11.03 4.92 -2.73
N LEU A 173 10.78 5.85 -3.67
CA LEU A 173 10.00 5.59 -4.89
C LEU A 173 10.85 5.68 -6.17
N ALA A 174 12.16 5.97 -6.04
CA ALA A 174 13.03 6.37 -7.14
C ALA A 174 14.15 5.36 -7.50
N HIS A 175 13.99 4.08 -7.20
CA HIS A 175 14.95 3.03 -7.60
C HIS A 175 14.31 1.95 -8.45
#